data_AF-A0A2V9RX52-F1
#
_entry.id   AF-A0A2V9RX52-F1
#
_cell.length_a   1.000
_cell.length_b   1.000
_cell.length_c   1.000
_cell.angle_alpha   90.00
_cell.angle_beta   90.00
_cell.angle_gamma   90.00
#
_symmetry.space_group_name_H-M   'P 1'
#
loop_
_entity.id
_entity.type
_entity.pdbx_description
1 polymer ?
#
loop_
_entity_poly.entity_id
_entity_poly.type
_entity_poly.pdbx_seq_one_letter_code
_entity_poly.pdbx_strand_id
1 'polypeptide(L)'
;MAVLPLAVLILSMYFFVMTPVENTITRTMEYEADIFGINASQQPDGEAQIDLKLGEYRKLDAGPIEEFVFFDHPSGRTRITAAMRWKAEHAQSGAGTPNHMGQ
;
A
#
# COMPACT_ATOMS: atom_id res chain seq x y z
N MET A 1 10.67 39.08 23.68
CA MET A 1 9.76 38.04 23.18
C MET A 1 10.21 37.58 21.79
N ALA A 2 11.17 36.66 21.71
CA ALA A 2 11.62 36.05 20.44
C ALA A 2 11.71 34.51 20.53
N VAL A 3 11.54 33.94 21.73
CA VAL A 3 11.61 32.49 21.98
C VAL A 3 10.44 31.77 21.33
N LEU A 4 9.23 32.32 21.41
CA LEU A 4 8.02 31.69 20.85
C LEU A 4 8.09 31.55 19.30
N PRO A 5 8.35 32.60 18.51
CA PRO A 5 8.48 32.46 17.06
C PRO A 5 9.60 31.49 16.64
N LEU A 6 10.74 31.51 17.33
CA LEU A 6 11.85 30.60 17.06
C LEU A 6 11.49 29.14 17.41
N ALA A 7 10.84 28.90 18.54
CA ALA A 7 10.40 27.57 18.94
C ALA A 7 9.37 26.99 17.95
N VAL A 8 8.41 27.80 17.49
CA VAL A 8 7.44 27.40 16.46
C VAL A 8 8.17 27.03 15.17
N LEU A 9 9.12 27.85 14.71
CA LEU A 9 9.87 27.57 13.48
C LEU A 9 10.65 26.24 13.57
N ILE A 10 11.37 26.02 14.68
CA ILE A 10 12.12 24.78 14.90
C ILE A 10 11.19 23.57 14.91
N LEU A 11 10.06 23.66 15.62
CA LEU A 11 9.09 22.59 15.72
C LEU A 11 8.42 22.29 14.37
N SER A 12 8.07 23.32 13.59
CA SER A 12 7.53 23.17 12.24
C SER A 12 8.53 22.49 11.30
N MET A 13 9.82 22.89 11.34
CA MET A 13 10.86 22.23 10.55
C MET A 13 11.05 20.76 10.95
N TYR A 14 11.01 20.48 12.26
CA TYR A 14 11.09 19.11 12.77
C TYR A 14 9.96 18.25 12.20
N PHE A 15 8.70 18.67 12.34
CA PHE A 15 7.56 17.89 11.83
C PHE A 15 7.56 17.77 10.30
N PHE A 16 7.96 18.82 9.59
CA PHE A 16 8.10 18.79 8.13
C PHE A 16 9.10 17.72 7.67
N VAL A 17 10.26 17.63 8.33
CA VAL A 17 11.30 16.62 8.00
C VAL A 17 10.89 15.22 8.47
N MET A 18 10.15 15.11 9.57
CA MET A 18 9.67 13.82 10.09
C MET A 18 8.52 13.22 9.28
N THR A 19 7.76 14.03 8.54
CA THR A 19 6.61 13.56 7.74
C THR A 19 6.94 12.37 6.83
N PRO A 20 7.98 12.38 5.97
CA PRO A 20 8.32 11.22 5.14
C PRO A 20 8.78 9.98 5.95
N VAL A 21 9.32 10.19 7.16
CA VAL A 21 9.72 9.09 8.06
C VAL A 21 8.47 8.39 8.59
N GLU A 22 7.52 9.17 9.12
CA GLU A 22 6.24 8.64 9.61
C GLU A 22 5.45 7.97 8.47
N ASN A 23 5.37 8.62 7.32
CA ASN A 23 4.74 8.05 6.13
C ASN A 23 5.37 6.71 5.71
N THR A 24 6.69 6.59 5.80
CA THR A 24 7.38 5.34 5.45
C THR A 24 7.10 4.23 6.46
N ILE A 25 7.07 4.55 7.76
CA ILE A 25 6.75 3.57 8.81
C ILE A 25 5.33 3.05 8.61
N THR A 26 4.35 3.96 8.46
CA THR A 26 2.95 3.60 8.23
C THR A 26 2.80 2.80 6.94
N ARG A 27 3.41 3.24 5.84
CA ARG A 27 3.31 2.55 4.54
C ARG A 27 3.84 1.12 4.62
N THR A 28 4.93 0.88 5.36
CA THR A 28 5.43 -0.48 5.58
C THR A 28 4.46 -1.32 6.40
N MET A 29 3.89 -0.77 7.48
CA MET A 29 2.91 -1.47 8.31
C MET A 29 1.63 -1.83 7.53
N GLU A 30 1.11 -0.90 6.72
CA GLU A 30 -0.06 -1.12 5.87
C GLU A 30 0.22 -2.20 4.81
N TYR A 31 1.38 -2.15 4.15
CA TYR A 31 1.76 -3.19 3.19
C TYR A 31 1.85 -4.59 3.84
N GLU A 32 2.43 -4.68 5.03
CA GLU A 32 2.49 -5.93 5.79
C GLU A 32 1.09 -6.40 6.21
N ALA A 33 0.20 -5.47 6.59
CA ALA A 33 -1.18 -5.76 6.94
C ALA A 33 -1.99 -6.30 5.74
N ASP A 34 -1.82 -5.72 4.55
CA ASP A 34 -2.45 -6.20 3.32
C ASP A 34 -2.03 -7.64 3.01
N ILE A 35 -0.72 -7.91 3.04
CA ILE A 35 -0.18 -9.26 2.79
C ILE A 35 -0.67 -10.25 3.86
N PHE A 36 -0.72 -9.84 5.13
CA PHE A 36 -1.29 -10.65 6.19
C PHE A 36 -2.77 -10.97 5.91
N GLY A 37 -3.56 -9.97 5.52
CA GLY A 37 -4.98 -10.11 5.19
C GLY A 37 -5.21 -11.05 4.01
N ILE A 38 -4.42 -10.92 2.94
CA ILE A 38 -4.49 -11.84 1.79
C ILE A 38 -4.07 -13.25 2.21
N ASN A 39 -3.00 -13.42 2.98
CA ASN A 39 -2.56 -14.75 3.45
C ASN A 39 -3.64 -15.44 4.30
N ALA A 40 -4.34 -14.69 5.15
CA ALA A 40 -5.38 -15.21 6.02
C ALA A 40 -6.69 -15.54 5.26
N SER A 41 -7.08 -14.69 4.32
CA SER A 41 -8.37 -14.79 3.61
C SER A 41 -8.30 -15.58 2.30
N GLN A 42 -7.12 -15.64 1.68
CA GLN A 42 -6.91 -16.09 0.31
C GLN A 42 -7.76 -15.33 -0.72
N GLN A 43 -8.02 -14.04 -0.49
CA GLN A 43 -8.85 -13.18 -1.35
C GLN A 43 -8.07 -12.04 -2.04
N PRO A 44 -7.07 -12.35 -2.90
CA PRO A 44 -6.30 -11.30 -3.59
C PRO A 44 -7.15 -10.48 -4.58
N ASP A 45 -8.18 -11.08 -5.17
CA ASP A 45 -9.10 -10.35 -6.06
C ASP A 45 -9.98 -9.36 -5.29
N GLY A 46 -10.35 -9.70 -4.04
CA GLY A 46 -11.11 -8.83 -3.17
C GLY A 46 -10.31 -7.59 -2.76
N GLU A 47 -9.04 -7.78 -2.38
CA GLU A 47 -8.11 -6.68 -2.08
C GLU A 47 -7.95 -5.76 -3.29
N ALA A 48 -7.59 -6.31 -4.46
CA ALA A 48 -7.40 -5.50 -5.66
C ALA A 48 -8.69 -4.78 -6.09
N GLN A 49 -9.86 -5.39 -5.89
CA GLN A 49 -11.13 -4.75 -6.22
C GLN A 49 -11.43 -3.57 -5.29
N ILE A 50 -11.13 -3.67 -3.99
CA ILE A 50 -11.37 -2.55 -3.07
C ILE A 50 -10.39 -1.41 -3.35
N ASP A 51 -9.13 -1.70 -3.64
CA ASP A 51 -8.13 -0.71 -4.03
C ASP A 51 -8.52 0.06 -5.30
N LEU A 52 -9.03 -0.66 -6.31
CA LEU A 52 -9.53 -0.04 -7.53
C LEU A 52 -10.70 0.92 -7.25
N LYS A 53 -11.62 0.54 -6.36
CA LYS A 53 -12.75 1.40 -5.95
C LYS A 53 -12.28 2.63 -5.19
N LEU A 54 -11.26 2.51 -4.33
CA LEU A 54 -10.65 3.68 -3.67
C LEU A 54 -10.03 4.66 -4.70
N GLY A 55 -9.64 4.15 -5.87
CA GLY A 55 -9.17 4.92 -7.01
C GLY A 55 -10.18 5.93 -7.57
N GLU A 56 -11.47 5.80 -7.27
CA GLU A 56 -12.49 6.77 -7.68
C GLU A 56 -12.26 8.16 -7.06
N TYR A 57 -11.61 8.21 -5.90
CA TYR A 57 -11.37 9.45 -5.16
C TYR A 57 -9.95 9.59 -4.60
N ARG A 58 -9.06 8.59 -4.81
CA ARG A 58 -7.63 8.64 -4.47
C ARG A 58 -6.78 8.33 -5.70
N LYS A 59 -5.59 8.94 -5.79
CA LYS A 59 -4.66 8.67 -6.88
C LYS A 59 -4.10 7.25 -6.77
N LEU A 60 -4.28 6.45 -7.81
CA LEU A 60 -3.80 5.06 -7.85
C LEU A 60 -2.31 4.94 -8.18
N ASP A 61 -1.81 5.75 -9.11
CA ASP A 61 -0.44 5.65 -9.63
C ASP A 61 0.39 6.86 -9.20
N ALA A 62 0.81 6.84 -7.93
CA ALA A 62 1.74 7.81 -7.40
C ALA A 62 3.17 7.48 -7.86
N GLY A 63 3.94 8.51 -8.22
CA GLY A 63 5.37 8.31 -8.52
C GLY A 63 6.17 8.03 -7.24
N PRO A 64 7.38 7.43 -7.32
CA PRO A 64 8.14 7.06 -6.13
C PRO A 64 8.43 8.22 -5.15
N ILE A 65 8.71 9.42 -5.67
CA ILE A 65 8.94 10.61 -4.84
C ILE A 65 7.65 11.13 -4.21
N GLU A 66 6.56 11.10 -4.98
CA GLU A 66 5.24 11.52 -4.50
C GLU A 66 4.75 10.59 -3.39
N GLU A 67 4.88 9.27 -3.60
CA GLU A 67 4.53 8.26 -2.60
C GLU A 67 5.42 8.38 -1.35
N PHE A 68 6.72 8.61 -1.52
CA PHE A 68 7.64 8.80 -0.41
C PHE A 68 7.30 10.02 0.46
N VAL A 69 6.99 11.16 -0.15
CA VAL A 69 6.78 12.42 0.56
C VAL A 69 5.35 12.57 1.08
N PHE A 70 4.34 12.21 0.27
CA PHE A 70 2.95 12.60 0.53
C PHE A 70 2.03 11.44 0.93
N PHE A 71 2.44 10.19 0.75
CA PHE A 71 1.57 9.04 0.96
C PHE A 71 1.98 8.29 2.23
N ASP A 72 1.07 8.27 3.20
CA ASP A 72 1.15 7.47 4.41
C ASP A 72 0.77 6.00 4.17
N HIS A 73 -0.03 5.70 3.14
CA HIS A 73 -0.37 4.35 2.69
C HIS A 73 0.30 4.02 1.35
N PRO A 74 0.48 2.73 0.99
CA PRO A 74 0.97 2.38 -0.34
C PRO A 74 -0.01 2.86 -1.41
N SER A 75 0.50 3.24 -2.58
CA SER A 75 -0.37 3.62 -3.69
C SER A 75 -1.24 2.44 -4.14
N GLY A 76 -2.44 2.72 -4.65
CA GLY A 76 -3.35 1.66 -5.12
C GLY A 76 -2.68 0.76 -6.16
N ARG A 77 -1.82 1.31 -7.04
CA ARG A 77 -1.02 0.50 -7.97
C ARG A 77 -0.09 -0.47 -7.24
N THR A 78 0.60 -0.03 -6.18
CA THR A 78 1.46 -0.89 -5.36
C THR A 78 0.66 -2.04 -4.73
N ARG A 79 -0.48 -1.73 -4.10
CA ARG A 79 -1.34 -2.72 -3.41
C ARG A 79 -1.95 -3.73 -4.39
N ILE A 80 -2.54 -3.27 -5.49
CA ILE A 80 -3.11 -4.13 -6.55
C ILE A 80 -2.02 -5.03 -7.16
N THR A 81 -0.84 -4.49 -7.43
CA THR A 81 0.27 -5.27 -8.01
C THR A 81 0.73 -6.35 -7.03
N ALA A 82 0.84 -6.03 -5.74
CA ALA A 82 1.18 -7.00 -4.70
C ALA A 82 0.14 -8.12 -4.61
N ALA A 83 -1.15 -7.77 -4.61
CA ALA A 83 -2.24 -8.75 -4.57
C ALA A 83 -2.24 -9.67 -5.81
N MET A 84 -2.05 -9.12 -7.01
CA MET A 84 -2.00 -9.90 -8.25
C MET A 84 -0.74 -10.78 -8.33
N ARG A 85 0.39 -10.30 -7.81
CA ARG A 85 1.61 -11.11 -7.67
C ARG A 85 1.38 -12.27 -6.72
N TRP A 86 0.81 -12.01 -5.54
CA TRP A 86 0.46 -13.06 -4.58
C TRP A 86 -0.44 -14.11 -5.24
N LYS A 87 -1.47 -13.68 -5.98
CA LYS A 87 -2.37 -14.58 -6.71
C LYS A 87 -1.62 -15.46 -7.70
N ALA A 88 -0.71 -14.88 -8.49
CA ALA A 88 0.07 -15.63 -9.48
C ALA A 88 0.98 -16.68 -8.82
N GLU A 89 1.59 -16.34 -7.68
CA GLU A 89 2.45 -17.24 -6.91
C GLU A 89 1.66 -18.38 -6.23
N HIS A 90 0.38 -18.18 -5.92
CA HIS A 90 -0.47 -19.16 -5.22
C HIS A 90 -1.49 -19.89 -6.13
N ALA A 91 -1.64 -19.47 -7.40
CA ALA A 91 -2.55 -20.09 -8.36
C ALA A 91 -2.21 -21.56 -8.65
N GLN A 92 -0.95 -21.96 -8.48
CA GLN A 92 -0.50 -23.35 -8.69
C GLN A 92 -0.86 -24.28 -7.52
N SER A 93 -1.18 -23.73 -6.35
CA SER A 93 -1.54 -24.50 -5.15
C SER A 93 -3.02 -24.88 -5.08
N GLY A 94 -3.88 -24.20 -5.85
CA GLY A 94 -5.33 -24.40 -5.89
C GLY A 94 -5.88 -24.94 -7.22
N ALA A 95 -5.05 -25.04 -8.25
CA ALA A 95 -5.42 -25.68 -9.50
C ALA A 95 -5.37 -27.20 -9.32
N GLY A 96 -6.49 -27.77 -8.86
CA GLY A 96 -6.78 -29.17 -9.14
C GLY A 96 -6.52 -29.43 -10.63
N THR A 97 -5.72 -30.45 -10.90
CA THR A 97 -5.31 -30.92 -12.22
C THR A 97 -6.40 -30.67 -13.26
N PRO A 98 -6.12 -30.00 -14.41
CA PRO A 98 -7.08 -29.93 -15.48
C PRO A 98 -7.39 -31.37 -15.89
N ASN A 99 -8.62 -31.81 -15.60
CA ASN A 99 -9.11 -33.08 -16.10
C ASN A 99 -9.29 -32.91 -17.61
N HIS A 100 -8.24 -33.17 -18.37
CA HIS A 100 -8.33 -33.40 -19.82
C HIS A 100 -9.04 -34.74 -20.03
N MET A 101 -10.35 -34.76 -19.80
CA MET A 101 -11.25 -35.77 -20.36
C MET A 101 -12.29 -35.02 -21.20
N GLY A 102 -12.24 -35.28 -22.50
CA GLY A 102 -13.33 -34.97 -23.42
C GLY A 102 -13.10 -33.76 -24.32
N GLN A 103 -12.19 -33.92 -25.30
CA GLN A 103 -12.47 -33.73 -26.73
C GLN A 103 -11.26 -34.14 -27.57
#